data_AF-A0A1X6PJH1-F1
#
_entry.id   AF-A0A1X6PJH1-F1
#
_cell.length_a   1.000
_cell.length_b   1.000
_cell.length_c   1.000
_cell.angle_alpha   90.00
_cell.angle_beta   90.00
_cell.angle_gamma   90.00
#
_symmetry.space_group_name_H-M   'P 1'
#
loop_
_entity.id
_entity.type
_entity.pdbx_description
1 polymer ?
#
loop_
_entity_poly.entity_id
_entity_poly.type
_entity_poly.pdbx_seq_one_letter_code
_entity_poly.pdbx_strand_id
1 'polypeptide(L)'
;MDEAALAAAVAAVSSTTAKAPPFAGPTGFRSWCADVAIWMRLTSVPPSRQAASLTAAMTGVAKRLALRLPSDEMFSDTGVESLLALLRGRFGNAGGTSSKVAFDGLRSCTRGSTTMEEYLVAFDEAIALCEEAGCSLSDAMQVHVVVDQANLSSPEQTMALSTASTGTDAPVTYVSITRALLLLYGGRSKTTAVALVAQPSSGRQPRPPRKQPGGGALPEAG
;
A
#
# COMPACT_ATOMS: atom_id res chain seq x y z
N MET A 1 22.97 7.10 -45.96
CA MET A 1 22.11 7.22 -44.76
C MET A 1 22.26 8.62 -44.27
N ASP A 2 21.16 9.37 -44.21
CA ASP A 2 21.14 10.80 -43.96
C ASP A 2 21.33 11.08 -42.45
N GLU A 3 22.52 11.57 -42.10
CA GLU A 3 22.93 11.94 -40.74
C GLU A 3 22.00 13.03 -40.15
N ALA A 4 21.41 13.87 -41.00
CA ALA A 4 20.44 14.88 -40.59
C ALA A 4 19.09 14.26 -40.19
N ALA A 5 18.68 13.17 -40.86
CA ALA A 5 17.47 12.44 -40.49
C ALA A 5 17.63 11.69 -39.16
N LEU A 6 18.83 11.16 -38.88
CA LEU A 6 19.14 10.54 -37.59
C LEU A 6 19.21 11.59 -36.48
N ALA A 7 19.84 12.75 -36.72
CA ALA A 7 19.88 13.86 -35.76
C ALA A 7 18.47 14.42 -35.48
N ALA A 8 17.62 14.57 -36.50
CA ALA A 8 16.24 15.00 -36.34
C ALA A 8 15.38 13.97 -35.58
N ALA A 9 15.57 12.68 -35.83
CA ALA A 9 14.91 11.62 -35.08
C ALA A 9 15.37 11.58 -33.61
N VAL A 10 16.66 11.77 -33.33
CA VAL A 10 17.19 11.87 -31.97
C VAL A 10 16.69 13.13 -31.25
N ALA A 11 16.57 14.26 -31.97
CA ALA A 11 15.98 15.49 -31.43
C ALA A 11 14.48 15.35 -31.15
N ALA A 12 13.73 14.65 -32.01
CA ALA A 12 12.31 14.39 -31.84
C ALA A 12 12.02 13.40 -30.69
N VAL A 13 12.88 12.39 -30.50
CA VAL A 13 12.82 11.49 -29.33
C VAL A 13 13.18 12.25 -28.05
N SER A 14 14.10 13.23 -28.13
CA SER A 14 14.45 14.12 -27.02
C SER A 14 13.37 15.18 -26.71
N SER A 15 12.44 15.45 -27.63
CA SER A 15 11.45 16.54 -27.51
C SER A 15 10.07 16.10 -27.08
N THR A 16 9.89 14.87 -26.57
CA THR A 16 8.61 14.50 -25.96
C THR A 16 8.50 15.19 -24.60
N THR A 17 8.06 16.45 -24.60
CA THR A 17 7.78 17.20 -23.38
C THR A 17 6.76 16.42 -22.56
N ALA A 18 7.20 15.87 -21.43
CA ALA A 18 6.30 15.24 -20.47
C ALA A 18 5.16 16.22 -20.13
N LYS A 19 3.92 15.77 -20.24
CA LYS A 19 2.76 16.61 -19.92
C LYS A 19 2.77 16.93 -18.43
N ALA A 20 2.56 18.20 -18.08
CA ALA A 20 2.46 18.62 -16.69
C ALA A 20 1.30 17.88 -15.97
N PRO A 21 1.51 17.35 -14.75
CA PRO A 21 0.51 16.58 -14.03
C PRO A 21 -0.69 17.46 -13.63
N PRO A 22 -1.93 17.05 -13.91
CA PRO A 22 -3.11 17.82 -13.55
C PRO A 22 -3.38 17.76 -12.04
N PHE A 23 -3.93 18.84 -11.50
CA PHE A 23 -4.40 18.87 -10.11
C PHE A 23 -5.63 19.76 -9.98
N ALA A 24 -6.69 19.22 -9.37
CA ALA A 24 -7.94 19.93 -9.13
C ALA A 24 -8.08 20.40 -7.66
N GLY A 25 -7.44 19.68 -6.72
CA GLY A 25 -7.72 19.74 -5.29
C GLY A 25 -9.16 19.28 -4.94
N PRO A 26 -9.53 19.20 -3.66
CA PRO A 26 -8.68 19.42 -2.49
C PRO A 26 -7.87 18.20 -2.04
N THR A 27 -8.20 16.99 -2.52
CA THR A 27 -7.53 15.73 -2.16
C THR A 27 -6.43 15.37 -3.15
N GLY A 28 -5.55 14.42 -2.78
CA GLY A 28 -4.49 13.93 -3.66
C GLY A 28 -3.29 14.87 -3.81
N PHE A 29 -3.12 15.84 -2.91
CA PHE A 29 -2.00 16.78 -2.99
C PHE A 29 -0.64 16.07 -2.84
N ARG A 30 -0.54 15.06 -1.98
CA ARG A 30 0.68 14.26 -1.77
C ARG A 30 1.08 13.50 -3.03
N SER A 31 0.16 12.72 -3.59
CA SER A 31 0.40 11.97 -4.82
C SER A 31 0.76 12.90 -5.97
N TRP A 32 0.04 14.03 -6.09
CA TRP A 32 0.38 15.04 -7.09
C TRP A 32 1.78 15.66 -6.88
N CYS A 33 2.21 15.91 -5.65
CA CYS A 33 3.59 16.38 -5.39
C CYS A 33 4.65 15.36 -5.86
N ALA A 34 4.37 14.05 -5.70
CA ALA A 34 5.24 13.00 -6.22
C ALA A 34 5.26 13.01 -7.76
N ASP A 35 4.10 13.16 -8.40
CA ASP A 35 4.00 13.30 -9.86
C ASP A 35 4.76 14.52 -10.38
N VAL A 36 4.70 15.65 -9.67
CA VAL A 36 5.48 16.86 -9.99
C VAL A 36 6.97 16.59 -9.89
N ALA A 37 7.43 15.92 -8.83
CA ALA A 37 8.84 15.60 -8.65
C ALA A 37 9.38 14.67 -9.76
N ILE A 38 8.57 13.72 -10.23
CA ILE A 38 8.89 12.89 -11.39
C ILE A 38 8.90 13.74 -12.66
N TRP A 39 7.87 14.54 -12.89
CA TRP A 39 7.74 15.39 -14.07
C TRP A 39 8.91 16.38 -14.21
N MET A 40 9.35 17.01 -13.12
CA MET A 40 10.50 17.94 -13.14
C MET A 40 11.80 17.28 -13.63
N ARG A 41 11.97 15.97 -13.44
CA ARG A 41 13.15 15.22 -13.91
C ARG A 41 13.06 14.81 -15.38
N LEU A 42 11.85 14.80 -15.94
CA LEU A 42 11.57 14.32 -17.30
C LEU A 42 11.24 15.46 -18.27
N THR A 43 10.86 16.62 -17.76
CA THR A 43 10.40 17.74 -18.56
C THR A 43 11.55 18.48 -19.23
N SER A 44 11.32 18.95 -20.46
CA SER A 44 12.20 19.89 -21.17
C SER A 44 11.82 21.35 -20.92
N VAL A 45 10.80 21.61 -20.09
CA VAL A 45 10.38 22.96 -19.74
C VAL A 45 11.45 23.62 -18.85
N PRO A 46 11.95 24.82 -19.21
CA PRO A 46 12.95 25.51 -18.40
C PRO A 46 12.40 25.87 -17.01
N PRO A 47 13.23 25.90 -15.95
CA PRO A 47 12.80 26.14 -14.57
C PRO A 47 11.85 27.33 -14.40
N SER A 48 12.22 28.49 -14.97
CA SER A 48 11.40 29.71 -15.05
C SER A 48 10.00 29.58 -15.68
N ARG A 49 9.66 28.46 -16.33
CA ARG A 49 8.32 28.22 -16.91
C ARG A 49 7.62 27.02 -16.32
N GLN A 50 8.25 26.28 -15.41
CA GLN A 50 7.69 25.06 -14.87
C GLN A 50 6.45 25.32 -14.02
N ALA A 51 6.47 26.32 -13.14
CA ALA A 51 5.32 26.66 -12.30
C ALA A 51 4.12 27.15 -13.11
N ALA A 52 4.35 27.95 -14.15
CA ALA A 52 3.31 28.36 -15.09
C ALA A 52 2.71 27.16 -15.84
N SER A 53 3.54 26.21 -16.27
CA SER A 53 3.11 24.98 -16.95
C SER A 53 2.26 24.09 -16.05
N LEU A 54 2.67 23.91 -14.78
CA LEU A 54 1.89 23.22 -13.76
C LEU A 54 0.54 23.93 -13.52
N THR A 55 0.55 25.25 -13.36
CA THR A 55 -0.66 26.06 -13.14
C THR A 55 -1.63 25.97 -14.32
N ALA A 56 -1.11 25.89 -15.56
CA ALA A 56 -1.94 25.72 -16.75
C ALA A 56 -2.67 24.36 -16.75
N ALA A 57 -1.98 23.29 -16.33
CA ALA A 57 -2.54 21.93 -16.21
C ALA A 57 -3.50 21.76 -15.03
N MET A 58 -3.48 22.66 -14.05
CA MET A 58 -4.42 22.66 -12.93
C MET A 58 -5.84 23.04 -13.35
N THR A 59 -6.81 22.57 -12.56
CA THR A 59 -8.23 22.91 -12.65
C THR A 59 -8.80 23.18 -11.26
N GLY A 60 -10.11 23.46 -11.15
CA GLY A 60 -10.81 23.47 -9.87
C GLY A 60 -10.32 24.49 -8.84
N VAL A 61 -10.33 24.08 -7.56
CA VAL A 61 -9.90 24.91 -6.42
C VAL A 61 -8.39 25.12 -6.42
N ALA A 62 -7.62 24.15 -6.91
CA ALA A 62 -6.17 24.24 -7.00
C ALA A 62 -5.72 25.37 -7.93
N LYS A 63 -6.28 25.44 -9.15
CA LYS A 63 -5.96 26.51 -10.10
C LYS A 63 -6.27 27.90 -9.53
N ARG A 64 -7.43 28.06 -8.87
CA ARG A 64 -7.81 29.34 -8.26
C ARG A 64 -6.83 29.79 -7.19
N LEU A 65 -6.27 28.86 -6.42
CA LEU A 65 -5.23 29.18 -5.44
C LEU A 65 -3.90 29.49 -6.12
N ALA A 66 -3.48 28.67 -7.09
CA ALA A 66 -2.22 28.87 -7.82
C ALA A 66 -2.13 30.23 -8.52
N LEU A 67 -3.24 30.72 -9.08
CA LEU A 67 -3.32 32.05 -9.72
C LEU A 67 -3.15 33.22 -8.75
N ARG A 68 -3.06 32.99 -7.43
CA ARG A 68 -2.70 34.02 -6.45
C ARG A 68 -1.20 34.21 -6.30
N LEU A 69 -0.38 33.32 -6.86
CA LEU A 69 1.06 33.47 -6.88
C LEU A 69 1.43 34.65 -7.80
N PRO A 70 2.23 35.62 -7.34
CA PRO A 70 2.70 36.73 -8.17
C PRO A 70 3.38 36.24 -9.45
N SER A 71 3.24 36.99 -10.54
CA SER A 71 3.78 36.58 -11.85
C SER A 71 5.30 36.50 -11.87
N ASP A 72 5.97 37.43 -11.20
CA ASP A 72 7.42 37.45 -11.02
C ASP A 72 7.93 36.21 -10.28
N GLU A 73 7.24 35.79 -9.22
CA GLU A 73 7.55 34.53 -8.54
C GLU A 73 7.23 33.31 -9.42
N MET A 74 6.09 33.31 -10.11
CA MET A 74 5.66 32.19 -10.97
C MET A 74 6.61 31.94 -12.14
N PHE A 75 7.24 32.99 -12.67
CA PHE A 75 8.21 32.90 -13.76
C PHE A 75 9.68 32.91 -13.31
N SER A 76 9.93 32.72 -12.00
CA SER A 76 11.29 32.57 -11.46
C SER A 76 11.78 31.12 -11.56
N ASP A 77 13.09 30.92 -11.47
CA ASP A 77 13.68 29.57 -11.44
C ASP A 77 13.28 28.78 -10.18
N THR A 78 12.82 29.47 -9.12
CA THR A 78 12.27 28.87 -7.89
C THR A 78 10.73 28.89 -7.85
N GLY A 79 10.08 29.12 -8.99
CA GLY A 79 8.63 29.30 -9.04
C GLY A 79 7.86 28.05 -8.63
N VAL A 80 8.45 26.86 -8.84
CA VAL A 80 7.83 25.59 -8.44
C VAL A 80 7.79 25.47 -6.92
N GLU A 81 8.87 25.83 -6.23
CA GLU A 81 8.93 25.84 -4.77
C GLU A 81 7.89 26.80 -4.18
N SER A 82 7.77 28.01 -4.72
CA SER A 82 6.76 28.99 -4.26
C SER A 82 5.34 28.49 -4.51
N LEU A 83 5.08 27.89 -5.69
CA LEU A 83 3.79 27.30 -6.01
C LEU A 83 3.44 26.13 -5.05
N LEU A 84 4.39 25.23 -4.80
CA LEU A 84 4.21 24.11 -3.87
C LEU A 84 3.99 24.60 -2.44
N ALA A 85 4.70 25.63 -1.98
CA ALA A 85 4.51 26.22 -0.66
C ALA A 85 3.10 26.82 -0.51
N LEU A 86 2.65 27.58 -1.51
CA LEU A 86 1.30 28.17 -1.55
C LEU A 86 0.22 27.09 -1.51
N LEU A 87 0.33 26.06 -2.34
CA LEU A 87 -0.62 24.95 -2.37
C LEU A 87 -0.56 24.11 -1.09
N ARG A 88 0.63 23.89 -0.53
CA ARG A 88 0.82 23.16 0.74
C ARG A 88 0.09 23.85 1.88
N GLY A 89 0.10 25.18 1.93
CA GLY A 89 -0.65 25.96 2.93
C GLY A 89 -2.16 25.69 2.96
N ARG A 90 -2.74 25.23 1.85
CA ARG A 90 -4.20 24.95 1.76
C ARG A 90 -4.55 23.48 1.60
N PHE A 91 -3.77 22.74 0.82
CA PHE A 91 -4.01 21.35 0.41
C PHE A 91 -3.02 20.37 1.03
N GLY A 92 -1.82 20.82 1.37
CA GLY A 92 -0.89 20.03 2.18
C GLY A 92 -1.40 19.78 3.58
N ASN A 93 -2.43 20.54 3.99
CA ASN A 93 -3.16 20.36 5.23
C ASN A 93 -4.69 20.31 4.97
N ALA A 94 -5.13 19.81 3.81
CA ALA A 94 -6.56 19.54 3.57
C ALA A 94 -6.89 18.08 3.93
N GLY A 95 -7.21 17.69 5.16
CA GLY A 95 -7.09 18.35 6.47
C GLY A 95 -5.70 18.11 7.06
N GLY A 96 -5.33 18.58 8.26
CA GLY A 96 -6.18 18.45 9.43
C GLY A 96 -6.86 17.10 9.49
N THR A 97 -6.37 16.05 8.82
CA THR A 97 -6.79 14.70 9.11
C THR A 97 -6.28 14.49 10.52
N SER A 98 -7.13 14.79 11.50
CA SER A 98 -6.86 14.49 12.89
C SER A 98 -6.33 13.06 12.92
N SER A 99 -5.36 12.78 13.78
CA SER A 99 -4.89 11.42 14.03
C SER A 99 -6.05 10.41 14.07
N LYS A 100 -7.20 10.83 14.62
CA LYS A 100 -8.47 10.09 14.58
C LYS A 100 -8.97 9.75 13.17
N VAL A 101 -9.10 10.70 12.26
CA VAL A 101 -9.63 10.45 10.91
C VAL A 101 -8.66 9.58 10.10
N ALA A 102 -7.35 9.77 10.27
CA ALA A 102 -6.34 8.96 9.59
C ALA A 102 -6.42 7.51 10.10
N PHE A 103 -6.47 7.35 11.42
CA PHE A 103 -6.59 6.06 12.06
C PHE A 103 -7.95 5.38 11.76
N ASP A 104 -9.05 6.12 11.69
CA ASP A 104 -10.35 5.61 11.27
C ASP A 104 -10.30 5.14 9.80
N GLY A 105 -9.60 5.88 8.94
CA GLY A 105 -9.31 5.50 7.56
C GLY A 105 -8.53 4.18 7.48
N LEU A 106 -7.43 4.06 8.21
CA LEU A 106 -6.67 2.82 8.35
C LEU A 106 -7.56 1.68 8.87
N ARG A 107 -8.35 1.90 9.92
CA ARG A 107 -9.27 0.90 10.50
C ARG A 107 -10.37 0.47 9.53
N SER A 108 -10.69 1.29 8.54
CA SER A 108 -11.65 0.97 7.48
C SER A 108 -11.02 0.34 6.23
N CYS A 109 -9.70 0.35 6.12
CA CYS A 109 -8.96 -0.22 4.99
C CYS A 109 -9.00 -1.75 5.06
N THR A 110 -10.04 -2.34 4.49
CA THR A 110 -10.21 -3.80 4.41
C THR A 110 -10.04 -4.27 2.98
N ARG A 111 -9.48 -5.47 2.78
CA ARG A 111 -9.28 -6.05 1.44
C ARG A 111 -10.59 -6.20 0.67
N GLY A 112 -11.69 -6.56 1.35
CA GLY A 112 -12.97 -6.81 0.69
C GLY A 112 -12.83 -7.83 -0.44
N SER A 113 -13.10 -7.41 -1.68
CA SER A 113 -12.99 -8.21 -2.90
C SER A 113 -11.79 -7.86 -3.80
N THR A 114 -10.91 -6.95 -3.38
CA THR A 114 -9.73 -6.54 -4.17
C THR A 114 -8.63 -7.61 -4.11
N THR A 115 -7.65 -7.52 -5.02
CA THR A 115 -6.50 -8.42 -4.97
C THR A 115 -5.63 -8.13 -3.74
N MET A 116 -4.76 -9.08 -3.36
CA MET A 116 -3.85 -8.84 -2.24
C MET A 116 -2.90 -7.68 -2.53
N GLU A 117 -2.46 -7.52 -3.78
CA GLU A 117 -1.60 -6.43 -4.24
C GLU A 117 -2.29 -5.07 -4.08
N GLU A 118 -3.51 -4.92 -4.61
CA GLU A 118 -4.26 -3.66 -4.52
C GLU A 118 -4.55 -3.29 -3.06
N TYR A 119 -4.87 -4.28 -2.24
CA TYR A 119 -5.08 -4.08 -0.80
C TYR A 119 -3.82 -3.60 -0.09
N LEU A 120 -2.67 -4.23 -0.30
CA LEU A 120 -1.43 -3.84 0.36
C LEU A 120 -0.99 -2.43 -0.05
N VAL A 121 -1.19 -2.05 -1.32
CA VAL A 121 -0.94 -0.67 -1.77
C VAL A 121 -1.86 0.32 -1.05
N ALA A 122 -3.16 0.04 -0.96
CA ALA A 122 -4.10 0.89 -0.25
C ALA A 122 -3.78 0.98 1.26
N PHE A 123 -3.26 -0.11 1.84
CA PHE A 123 -2.84 -0.17 3.24
C PHE A 123 -1.57 0.67 3.50
N ASP A 124 -0.57 0.58 2.61
CA ASP A 124 0.64 1.40 2.66
C ASP A 124 0.29 2.90 2.56
N GLU A 125 -0.65 3.26 1.68
CA GLU A 125 -1.17 4.63 1.60
C GLU A 125 -1.84 5.07 2.91
N ALA A 126 -2.61 4.20 3.55
CA ALA A 126 -3.25 4.50 4.83
C ALA A 126 -2.25 4.66 5.99
N ILE A 127 -1.17 3.87 6.02
CA ILE A 127 -0.06 4.05 6.98
C ILE A 127 0.60 5.42 6.76
N ALA A 128 0.93 5.77 5.51
CA ALA A 128 1.57 7.05 5.20
C ALA A 128 0.71 8.25 5.65
N LEU A 129 -0.61 8.17 5.48
CA LEU A 129 -1.54 9.18 5.99
C LEU A 129 -1.55 9.27 7.52
N CYS A 130 -1.45 8.13 8.21
CA CYS A 130 -1.32 8.10 9.68
C CYS A 130 -0.01 8.76 10.14
N GLU A 131 1.12 8.49 9.48
CA GLU A 131 2.40 9.12 9.81
C GLU A 131 2.37 10.64 9.62
N GLU A 132 1.79 11.10 8.51
CA GLU A 132 1.62 12.53 8.23
C GLU A 132 0.71 13.23 9.26
N ALA A 133 -0.29 12.52 9.78
CA ALA A 133 -1.17 12.99 10.85
C ALA A 133 -0.54 12.89 12.26
N GLY A 134 0.71 12.46 12.39
CA GLY A 134 1.39 12.27 13.67
C GLY A 134 0.92 11.05 14.47
N CYS A 135 0.31 10.07 13.79
CA CYS A 135 -0.26 8.86 14.35
C CYS A 135 0.47 7.60 13.83
N SER A 136 1.80 7.55 13.93
CA SER A 136 2.58 6.41 13.47
C SER A 136 2.25 5.13 14.25
N LEU A 137 2.11 4.01 13.54
CA LEU A 137 1.93 2.68 14.14
C LEU A 137 3.27 2.00 14.29
N SER A 138 3.46 1.27 15.41
CA SER A 138 4.59 0.36 15.54
C SER A 138 4.50 -0.77 14.52
N ASP A 139 5.65 -1.30 14.12
CA ASP A 139 5.74 -2.41 13.15
C ASP A 139 4.88 -3.62 13.57
N ALA A 140 4.88 -3.97 14.87
CA ALA A 140 4.02 -5.01 15.42
C ALA A 140 2.52 -4.71 15.24
N MET A 141 2.10 -3.46 15.42
CA MET A 141 0.69 -3.08 15.20
C MET A 141 0.33 -3.15 13.72
N GLN A 142 1.22 -2.71 12.83
CA GLN A 142 1.01 -2.81 11.39
C GLN A 142 0.80 -4.27 10.96
N VAL A 143 1.61 -5.21 11.50
CA VAL A 143 1.45 -6.66 11.26
C VAL A 143 0.07 -7.16 11.69
N HIS A 144 -0.39 -6.81 12.89
CA HIS A 144 -1.68 -7.26 13.37
C HIS A 144 -2.84 -6.69 12.54
N VAL A 145 -2.80 -5.38 12.27
CA VAL A 145 -3.87 -4.69 11.55
C VAL A 145 -3.95 -5.15 10.09
N VAL A 146 -2.81 -5.32 9.40
CA VAL A 146 -2.80 -5.75 7.99
C VAL A 146 -3.35 -7.17 7.82
N VAL A 147 -3.11 -8.05 8.79
CA VAL A 147 -3.62 -9.44 8.75
C VAL A 147 -5.11 -9.50 9.08
N ASP A 148 -5.55 -8.75 10.09
CA ASP A 148 -6.96 -8.69 10.49
C ASP A 148 -7.84 -8.14 9.36
N GLN A 149 -7.34 -7.12 8.65
CA GLN A 149 -8.07 -6.44 7.60
C GLN A 149 -7.93 -7.08 6.21
N ALA A 150 -7.10 -8.12 6.07
CA ALA A 150 -6.91 -8.84 4.81
C ALA A 150 -8.12 -9.70 4.39
N ASN A 151 -9.19 -9.73 5.21
CA ASN A 151 -10.39 -10.55 4.98
C ASN A 151 -10.03 -12.04 4.81
N LEU A 152 -9.16 -12.53 5.70
CA LEU A 152 -8.70 -13.92 5.75
C LEU A 152 -9.36 -14.63 6.93
N SER A 153 -9.65 -15.91 6.76
CA SER A 153 -10.10 -16.77 7.86
C SER A 153 -8.98 -17.00 8.88
N SER A 154 -9.33 -17.34 10.12
CA SER A 154 -8.34 -17.65 11.18
C SER A 154 -7.23 -18.65 10.76
N PRO A 155 -7.51 -19.77 10.06
CA PRO A 155 -6.43 -20.65 9.59
C PRO A 155 -5.55 -20.01 8.53
N GLU A 156 -6.10 -19.17 7.65
CA GLU A 156 -5.35 -18.43 6.63
C GLU A 156 -4.43 -17.37 7.27
N GLN A 157 -4.92 -16.65 8.28
CA GLN A 157 -4.11 -15.71 9.06
C GLN A 157 -2.95 -16.43 9.75
N THR A 158 -3.20 -17.59 10.35
CA THR A 158 -2.16 -18.41 11.00
C THR A 158 -1.12 -18.87 9.98
N MET A 159 -1.56 -19.28 8.78
CA MET A 159 -0.67 -19.68 7.69
C MET A 159 0.21 -18.51 7.23
N ALA A 160 -0.35 -17.31 7.09
CA ALA A 160 0.42 -16.12 6.73
C ALA A 160 1.48 -15.76 7.78
N LEU A 161 1.10 -15.75 9.06
CA LEU A 161 2.03 -15.48 10.17
C LEU A 161 3.14 -16.52 10.28
N SER A 162 2.81 -17.80 10.10
CA SER A 162 3.79 -18.89 10.07
C SER A 162 4.73 -18.78 8.89
N THR A 163 4.24 -18.34 7.74
CA THR A 163 5.05 -18.15 6.52
C THR A 163 5.97 -16.93 6.64
N ALA A 164 5.55 -15.90 7.35
CA ALA A 164 6.34 -14.70 7.61
C ALA A 164 7.42 -14.90 8.70
N SER A 165 7.25 -15.90 9.55
CA SER A 165 8.20 -16.26 10.61
C SER A 165 9.44 -16.91 10.01
N THR A 166 10.63 -16.44 10.39
CA THR A 166 11.92 -16.98 9.93
C THR A 166 12.39 -18.21 10.70
N GLY A 167 11.57 -18.75 11.63
CA GLY A 167 11.93 -19.87 12.51
C GLY A 167 12.96 -19.52 13.60
N THR A 168 13.32 -18.24 13.72
CA THR A 168 14.12 -17.67 14.81
C THR A 168 13.20 -16.94 15.79
N ASP A 169 13.63 -16.68 17.03
CA ASP A 169 12.91 -15.85 18.04
C ASP A 169 12.73 -14.36 17.63
N ALA A 170 12.93 -14.03 16.36
CA ALA A 170 12.74 -12.69 15.84
C ALA A 170 11.25 -12.41 15.61
N PRO A 171 10.75 -11.22 15.99
CA PRO A 171 9.37 -10.85 15.74
C PRO A 171 9.11 -10.75 14.23
N VAL A 172 7.91 -11.14 13.82
CA VAL A 172 7.40 -10.91 12.46
C VAL A 172 7.31 -9.41 12.22
N THR A 173 7.81 -8.94 11.09
CA THR A 173 7.81 -7.53 10.71
C THR A 173 6.75 -7.26 9.65
N TYR A 174 6.38 -5.99 9.47
CA TYR A 174 5.43 -5.60 8.42
C TYR A 174 5.91 -6.07 7.03
N VAL A 175 7.21 -5.95 6.78
CA VAL A 175 7.80 -6.39 5.51
C VAL A 175 7.74 -7.91 5.33
N SER A 176 7.94 -8.71 6.39
CA SER A 176 7.88 -10.16 6.25
C SER A 176 6.45 -10.67 6.07
N ILE A 177 5.47 -10.07 6.75
CA ILE A 177 4.06 -10.48 6.61
C ILE A 177 3.45 -10.08 5.27
N THR A 178 3.74 -8.88 4.75
CA THR A 178 3.26 -8.46 3.43
C THR A 178 3.81 -9.34 2.32
N ARG A 179 5.08 -9.76 2.41
CA ARG A 179 5.67 -10.76 1.51
C ARG A 179 4.98 -12.12 1.60
N ALA A 180 4.70 -12.60 2.81
CA ALA A 180 3.98 -13.87 3.00
C ALA A 180 2.55 -13.81 2.44
N LEU A 181 1.85 -12.69 2.64
CA LEU A 181 0.52 -12.46 2.07
C LEU A 181 0.54 -12.47 0.54
N LEU A 182 1.51 -11.81 -0.09
CA LEU A 182 1.69 -11.85 -1.54
C LEU A 182 2.07 -13.25 -2.05
N LEU A 183 2.90 -14.00 -1.32
CA LEU A 183 3.28 -15.37 -1.70
C LEU A 183 2.07 -16.31 -1.71
N LEU A 184 1.22 -16.21 -0.69
CA LEU A 184 0.09 -17.12 -0.48
C LEU A 184 -1.15 -16.70 -1.27
N TYR A 185 -1.40 -15.39 -1.36
CA TYR A 185 -2.66 -14.82 -1.85
C TYR A 185 -2.47 -13.79 -2.99
N GLY A 186 -1.24 -13.55 -3.43
CA GLY A 186 -0.94 -12.74 -4.61
C GLY A 186 -1.29 -13.47 -5.91
N GLY A 187 -1.78 -12.73 -6.88
CA GLY A 187 -2.32 -13.24 -8.12
C GLY A 187 -1.24 -13.77 -9.07
N ARG A 188 -1.14 -15.10 -9.17
CA ARG A 188 -1.04 -15.76 -10.48
C ARG A 188 -2.46 -16.02 -10.98
N SER A 189 -2.81 -15.47 -12.14
CA SER A 189 -4.09 -15.70 -12.82
C SER A 189 -4.53 -17.18 -12.82
N LYS A 190 -5.81 -17.43 -12.48
CA LYS A 190 -6.58 -18.68 -12.62
C LYS A 190 -5.77 -19.95 -12.98
N THR A 191 -5.50 -20.78 -11.98
CA THR A 191 -5.65 -22.24 -12.14
C THR A 191 -6.41 -22.78 -10.95
N THR A 192 -7.66 -23.15 -11.22
CA THR A 192 -8.46 -24.07 -10.42
C THR A 192 -7.66 -25.33 -10.15
N ALA A 193 -7.19 -25.49 -8.91
CA ALA A 193 -7.09 -26.76 -8.22
C ALA A 193 -6.78 -26.44 -6.76
N VAL A 194 -7.85 -26.37 -5.96
CA VAL A 194 -7.73 -26.64 -4.52
C VAL A 194 -7.28 -28.08 -4.40
N ALA A 195 -5.97 -28.31 -4.42
CA ALA A 195 -5.38 -29.54 -3.90
C ALA A 195 -5.36 -29.37 -2.39
N LEU A 196 -6.48 -29.73 -1.77
CA LEU A 196 -6.56 -30.04 -0.35
C LEU A 196 -5.50 -31.13 -0.12
N VAL A 197 -4.32 -30.77 0.38
CA VAL A 197 -3.36 -31.75 0.89
C VAL A 197 -3.99 -32.33 2.15
N ALA A 198 -4.74 -33.41 1.96
CA ALA A 198 -5.12 -34.30 3.04
C ALA A 198 -3.82 -34.79 3.67
N GLN A 199 -3.58 -34.39 4.93
CA GLN A 199 -2.60 -35.07 5.76
C GLN A 199 -2.98 -36.56 5.81
N PRO A 200 -2.04 -37.49 5.57
CA PRO A 200 -2.29 -38.89 5.87
C PRO A 200 -2.47 -39.01 7.39
N SER A 201 -3.71 -39.27 7.80
CA SER A 201 -4.04 -39.59 9.19
C SER A 201 -3.20 -40.80 9.61
N SER A 202 -2.26 -40.57 10.52
CA SER A 202 -1.50 -41.60 11.20
C SER A 202 -2.46 -42.56 11.92
N GLY A 203 -2.44 -43.82 11.46
CA GLY A 203 -2.70 -45.04 12.22
C GLY A 203 -3.86 -45.05 13.24
N ARG A 204 -5.04 -45.53 12.82
CA ARG A 204 -5.97 -46.20 13.74
C ARG A 204 -5.53 -47.66 13.91
N GLN A 205 -4.77 -47.94 14.97
CA GLN A 205 -4.70 -49.29 15.53
C GLN A 205 -6.08 -49.66 16.09
N PRO A 206 -6.64 -50.84 15.78
CA PRO A 206 -7.87 -51.32 16.42
C PRO A 206 -7.64 -51.53 17.92
N ARG A 207 -8.50 -50.92 18.75
CA ARG A 207 -8.55 -51.19 20.19
C ARG A 207 -8.86 -52.68 20.43
N PRO A 208 -8.16 -53.36 21.34
CA PRO A 208 -8.58 -54.69 21.78
C PRO A 208 -9.91 -54.61 22.56
N PRO A 209 -10.76 -55.66 22.49
CA PRO A 209 -12.06 -55.67 23.14
C PRO A 209 -11.94 -55.68 24.67
N ARG A 210 -12.77 -54.84 25.28
CA ARG A 210 -12.95 -54.66 26.73
C ARG A 210 -13.52 -55.95 27.34
N LYS A 211 -12.75 -56.65 28.20
CA LYS A 211 -13.27 -57.74 29.04
C LYS A 211 -14.37 -57.20 29.96
N GLN A 212 -15.52 -57.89 30.00
CA GLN A 212 -16.62 -57.63 30.91
C GLN A 212 -16.20 -57.83 32.38
N PRO A 213 -16.79 -57.09 33.33
CA PRO A 213 -16.57 -57.30 34.75
C PRO A 213 -17.40 -58.50 35.23
N GLY A 214 -16.71 -59.57 35.62
CA GLY A 214 -17.30 -60.67 36.39
C GLY A 214 -17.51 -60.24 37.84
N GLY A 215 -18.74 -60.40 38.33
CA GLY A 215 -19.15 -60.10 39.69
C GLY A 215 -18.39 -60.92 40.74
N GLY A 216 -18.30 -60.35 41.94
CA GLY A 216 -17.59 -60.93 43.07
C GLY A 216 -18.34 -62.08 43.75
N ALA A 217 -17.57 -62.89 44.48
CA ALA A 217 -18.00 -63.59 45.68
C ALA A 217 -16.76 -63.83 46.57
N LEU A 218 -16.98 -63.67 47.88
CA LEU A 218 -16.04 -63.58 49.00
C LEU A 218 -15.32 -64.90 49.34
N PRO A 219 -14.23 -64.85 50.14
CA PRO A 219 -13.63 -66.04 50.73
C PRO A 219 -14.42 -66.54 51.96
N GLU A 220 -14.56 -67.87 52.06
CA GLU A 220 -15.01 -68.54 53.28
C GLU A 220 -13.97 -68.40 54.40
N ALA A 221 -14.46 -68.04 55.59
CA ALA A 221 -13.83 -68.30 56.87
C ALA A 221 -14.88 -69.02 57.73
N GLY A 222 -14.57 -70.23 58.16
CA GLY A 222 -15.41 -71.12 58.96
C GLY A 222 -14.84 -72.52 59.00
#